data_AF-A0A0T6B0N2-F1
#
_entry.id   AF-A0A0T6B0N2-F1
#
_cell.length_a   1.000
_cell.length_b   1.000
_cell.length_c   1.000
_cell.angle_alpha   90.00
_cell.angle_beta   90.00
_cell.angle_gamma   90.00
#
_symmetry.space_group_name_H-M   'P 1'
#
loop_
_entity.id
_entity.type
_entity.pdbx_description
1 polymer ?
#
loop_
_entity_poly.entity_id
_entity_poly.type
_entity_poly.pdbx_seq_one_letter_code
_entity_poly.pdbx_strand_id
1 'polypeptide(L)'
;VTGLTPAKRSGENWLDGKRVDDGAEGYWRIHDDLYDLSNFIKHHPGGPDWLKMTKGTDITEAFEVHHIKGVAETLLHKFHVKKAQTPRISPYTFKEDGFYRTLKRNVREELERIPKRAIMISGLYTDLLLVGTFAFSTLACRNWNYWFSIVAGYCLASLTTAAHNYFHQKDNFRMYYFNFSLMSFKEWRISHSLSHHLFTNTILDLEMLFFEPLFGYYPVNKTFMKKYLPWLYS
;
A
#
# COMPACT_ATOMS: atom_id res chain seq x y z
N VAL A 1 34.51 2.84 -5.75
CA VAL A 1 34.22 1.50 -5.20
C VAL A 1 32.77 1.20 -5.51
N THR A 2 32.56 0.19 -6.37
CA THR A 2 31.30 -0.48 -6.78
C THR A 2 30.12 0.44 -7.15
N GLY A 3 29.82 0.68 -8.42
CA GLY A 3 29.43 -0.39 -9.33
C GLY A 3 28.13 -1.09 -8.88
N LEU A 4 27.26 -0.39 -8.15
CA LEU A 4 25.90 -0.86 -7.90
C LEU A 4 25.11 -0.66 -9.20
N THR A 5 24.80 -1.76 -9.89
CA THR A 5 23.56 -1.84 -10.67
C THR A 5 22.45 -1.17 -9.86
N PRO A 6 21.62 -0.29 -10.42
CA PRO A 6 20.48 0.24 -9.68
C PRO A 6 19.73 -0.96 -9.13
N ALA A 7 19.70 -1.11 -7.81
CA ALA A 7 18.85 -2.12 -7.19
C ALA A 7 17.48 -1.92 -7.83
N LYS A 8 16.92 -2.96 -8.47
CA LYS A 8 15.62 -2.84 -9.12
C LYS A 8 14.67 -2.30 -8.05
N ARG A 9 14.16 -1.09 -8.20
CA ARG A 9 13.27 -0.48 -7.21
C ARG A 9 11.91 -1.08 -7.43
N SER A 10 11.71 -2.27 -6.84
CA SER A 10 10.47 -3.02 -6.90
C SER A 10 10.00 -3.36 -5.50
N GLY A 11 8.70 -3.59 -5.36
CA GLY A 11 8.07 -4.08 -4.14
C GLY A 11 8.63 -5.43 -3.72
N GLU A 12 8.98 -6.30 -4.67
CA GLU A 12 9.63 -7.59 -4.37
C GLU A 12 10.96 -7.39 -3.64
N ASN A 13 11.84 -6.52 -4.16
CA ASN A 13 13.12 -6.23 -3.52
C ASN A 13 12.93 -5.55 -2.15
N TRP A 14 11.90 -4.71 -2.02
CA TRP A 14 11.55 -4.10 -0.73
C TRP A 14 11.11 -5.17 0.29
N LEU A 15 10.26 -6.12 -0.11
CA LEU A 15 9.85 -7.23 0.75
C LEU A 15 11.04 -8.14 1.10
N ASP A 16 11.94 -8.41 0.17
CA ASP A 16 13.14 -9.20 0.44
C ASP A 16 14.03 -8.53 1.49
N GLY A 17 14.25 -7.22 1.39
CA GLY A 17 14.94 -6.44 2.42
C GLY A 17 14.25 -6.52 3.77
N LYS A 18 12.92 -6.32 3.80
CA LYS A 18 12.11 -6.46 5.01
C LYS A 18 12.26 -7.84 5.66
N ARG A 19 12.29 -8.94 4.88
CA ARG A 19 12.48 -10.30 5.43
C ARG A 19 13.84 -10.49 6.11
N VAL A 20 14.88 -9.80 5.63
CA VAL A 20 16.21 -9.83 6.24
C VAL A 20 16.22 -9.01 7.54
N ASP A 21 15.62 -7.82 7.52
CA ASP A 21 15.78 -6.83 8.57
C ASP A 21 14.78 -7.00 9.73
N ASP A 22 13.58 -7.53 9.47
CA ASP A 22 12.47 -7.50 10.43
C ASP A 22 12.56 -8.50 11.58
N GLY A 23 13.48 -9.47 11.50
CA GLY A 23 13.64 -10.50 12.51
C GLY A 23 12.38 -11.34 12.73
N ALA A 24 11.57 -11.54 11.68
CA ALA A 24 10.33 -12.31 11.76
C ALA A 24 10.55 -13.85 11.68
N GLU A 25 11.79 -14.29 11.43
CA GLU A 25 12.21 -15.70 11.47
C GLU A 25 11.35 -16.64 10.58
N GLY A 26 10.87 -16.14 9.44
CA GLY A 26 9.98 -16.88 8.52
C GLY A 26 8.51 -16.92 8.92
N TYR A 27 8.15 -16.35 10.07
CA TYR A 27 6.79 -16.14 10.56
C TYR A 27 6.28 -14.73 10.24
N TRP A 28 5.11 -14.36 10.76
CA TRP A 28 4.64 -12.98 10.77
C TRP A 28 4.93 -12.37 12.13
N ARG A 29 5.64 -11.25 12.16
CA ARG A 29 5.91 -10.53 13.41
C ARG A 29 4.84 -9.45 13.63
N ILE A 30 4.27 -9.42 14.83
CA ILE A 30 3.40 -8.35 15.32
C ILE A 30 3.92 -7.94 16.70
N HIS A 31 4.35 -6.69 16.82
CA HIS A 31 5.15 -6.19 17.93
C HIS A 31 6.39 -7.08 18.18
N ASP A 32 6.57 -7.58 19.40
CA ASP A 32 7.72 -8.39 19.78
C ASP A 32 7.42 -9.90 19.75
N ASP A 33 6.31 -10.28 19.13
CA ASP A 33 5.84 -11.66 19.05
C ASP A 33 5.76 -12.15 17.61
N LEU A 34 6.03 -13.44 17.43
CA LEU A 34 5.97 -14.16 16.16
C LEU A 34 4.75 -15.08 16.14
N TYR A 35 4.06 -15.07 14.99
CA TYR A 35 2.81 -15.78 14.79
C TYR A 35 2.87 -16.66 13.54
N ASP A 36 2.37 -17.90 13.63
CA ASP A 36 2.13 -18.74 12.45
C ASP A 36 0.69 -18.58 11.96
N LEU A 37 0.53 -17.72 10.95
CA LEU A 37 -0.76 -17.44 10.32
C LEU A 37 -1.07 -18.37 9.14
N SER A 38 -0.25 -19.39 8.86
CA SER A 38 -0.36 -20.21 7.64
C SER A 38 -1.75 -20.82 7.44
N ASN A 39 -2.33 -21.37 8.52
CA ASN A 39 -3.67 -21.96 8.50
C ASN A 39 -4.80 -20.91 8.48
N PHE A 40 -4.49 -19.66 8.87
CA PHE A 40 -5.43 -18.55 8.89
C PHE A 40 -5.52 -17.80 7.55
N ILE A 41 -4.51 -17.89 6.67
CA ILE A 41 -4.45 -17.14 5.39
C ILE A 41 -5.78 -17.19 4.61
N LYS A 42 -6.37 -18.38 4.44
CA LYS A 42 -7.61 -18.55 3.66
C LYS A 42 -8.86 -18.00 4.38
N HIS A 43 -8.77 -17.79 5.69
CA HIS A 43 -9.86 -17.34 6.54
C HIS A 43 -9.75 -15.85 6.90
N HIS A 44 -8.66 -15.19 6.50
CA HIS A 44 -8.43 -13.78 6.78
C HIS A 44 -9.51 -12.91 6.10
N PRO A 45 -10.30 -12.12 6.84
CA PRO A 45 -11.37 -11.31 6.25
C PRO A 45 -10.88 -10.24 5.27
N GLY A 46 -9.62 -9.80 5.43
CA GLY A 46 -8.94 -8.90 4.51
C GLY A 46 -8.42 -9.57 3.23
N GLY A 47 -8.67 -10.86 3.03
CA GLY A 47 -8.20 -11.62 1.89
C GLY A 47 -6.80 -12.25 2.09
N PRO A 48 -6.51 -13.34 1.36
CA PRO A 48 -5.28 -14.09 1.53
C PRO A 48 -4.01 -13.39 1.03
N ASP A 49 -4.12 -12.49 0.04
CA ASP A 49 -2.94 -11.96 -0.65
C ASP A 49 -1.99 -11.19 0.29
N TRP A 50 -2.54 -10.40 1.22
CA TRP A 50 -1.74 -9.64 2.19
C TRP A 50 -0.83 -10.54 3.03
N LEU A 51 -1.40 -11.58 3.64
CA LEU A 51 -0.60 -12.49 4.48
C LEU A 51 0.38 -13.32 3.64
N LYS A 52 0.02 -13.69 2.40
CA LYS A 52 0.93 -14.42 1.51
C LYS A 52 2.16 -13.58 1.16
N MET A 53 1.97 -12.32 0.76
CA MET A 53 3.10 -11.47 0.31
C MET A 53 4.02 -11.06 1.47
N THR A 54 3.45 -10.83 2.66
CA THR A 54 4.20 -10.40 3.86
C THR A 54 4.71 -11.54 4.72
N LYS A 55 4.70 -12.79 4.23
CA LYS A 55 5.28 -13.90 4.98
C LYS A 55 6.77 -13.64 5.23
N GLY A 56 7.19 -13.79 6.49
CA GLY A 56 8.57 -13.55 6.90
C GLY A 56 8.90 -12.09 7.19
N THR A 57 7.91 -11.18 7.32
CA THR A 57 8.14 -9.77 7.64
C THR A 57 7.47 -9.36 8.96
N ASP A 58 7.85 -8.20 9.48
CA ASP A 58 7.12 -7.47 10.51
C ASP A 58 5.93 -6.76 9.86
N ILE A 59 4.73 -7.14 10.32
CA ILE A 59 3.45 -6.62 9.83
C ILE A 59 2.74 -5.78 10.89
N THR A 60 3.45 -5.31 11.93
CA THR A 60 2.85 -4.54 13.03
C THR A 60 2.11 -3.31 12.54
N GLU A 61 2.73 -2.49 11.69
CA GLU A 61 2.11 -1.26 11.18
C GLU A 61 0.84 -1.60 10.40
N ALA A 62 0.90 -2.58 9.50
CA ALA A 62 -0.24 -3.07 8.73
C ALA A 62 -1.36 -3.61 9.64
N PHE A 63 -0.99 -4.37 10.67
CA PHE A 63 -1.92 -4.88 11.66
C PHE A 63 -2.62 -3.73 12.38
N GLU A 64 -1.85 -2.72 12.81
CA GLU A 64 -2.34 -1.60 13.58
C GLU A 64 -3.26 -0.65 12.83
N VAL A 65 -3.00 -0.40 11.54
CA VAL A 65 -3.83 0.49 10.71
C VAL A 65 -5.12 -0.17 10.22
N HIS A 66 -5.14 -1.49 10.06
CA HIS A 66 -6.29 -2.19 9.47
C HIS A 66 -7.21 -2.85 10.49
N HIS A 67 -6.68 -3.28 11.65
CA HIS A 67 -7.49 -3.93 12.68
C HIS A 67 -7.94 -2.91 13.74
N ILE A 68 -8.90 -2.06 13.36
CA ILE A 68 -9.34 -0.96 14.23
C ILE A 68 -10.23 -1.46 15.37
N LYS A 69 -11.01 -2.54 15.19
CA LYS A 69 -12.09 -2.96 16.11
C LYS A 69 -11.68 -3.79 17.33
N GLY A 70 -10.42 -4.21 17.46
CA GLY A 70 -9.96 -5.01 18.61
C GLY A 70 -10.20 -6.52 18.49
N VAL A 71 -10.95 -6.99 17.48
CA VAL A 71 -11.28 -8.42 17.32
C VAL A 71 -10.04 -9.24 16.96
N ALA A 72 -9.13 -8.70 16.14
CA ALA A 72 -7.95 -9.44 15.68
C ALA A 72 -7.00 -9.73 16.84
N GLU A 73 -6.83 -8.76 17.75
CA GLU A 73 -6.04 -8.85 18.96
C GLU A 73 -6.51 -10.01 19.85
N THR A 74 -7.82 -10.25 19.95
CA THR A 74 -8.37 -11.38 20.71
C THR A 74 -8.07 -12.75 20.11
N LEU A 75 -7.75 -12.82 18.81
CA LEU A 75 -7.49 -14.08 18.10
C LEU A 75 -6.01 -14.43 18.01
N LEU A 76 -5.11 -13.45 18.16
CA LEU A 76 -3.67 -13.61 17.95
C LEU A 76 -3.04 -14.72 18.79
N HIS A 77 -3.47 -14.88 20.05
CA HIS A 77 -2.93 -15.89 20.97
C HIS A 77 -3.01 -17.33 20.41
N LYS A 78 -3.96 -17.61 19.52
CA LYS A 78 -4.11 -18.94 18.89
C LYS A 78 -3.00 -19.29 17.91
N PHE A 79 -2.29 -18.28 17.41
CA PHE A 79 -1.26 -18.41 16.39
C PHE A 79 0.14 -18.08 16.93
N HIS A 80 0.25 -17.73 18.21
CA HIS A 80 1.51 -17.34 18.84
C HIS A 80 2.50 -18.50 18.83
N VAL A 81 3.74 -18.22 18.45
CA VAL A 81 4.83 -19.19 18.42
C VAL A 81 5.82 -18.90 19.54
N LYS A 82 6.39 -17.68 19.53
CA LYS A 82 7.42 -17.23 20.48
C LYS A 82 7.66 -15.73 20.34
N LYS A 83 8.47 -15.16 21.22
CA LYS A 83 8.99 -13.80 21.08
C LYS A 83 10.07 -13.71 20.00
N ALA A 84 10.12 -12.57 19.31
CA ALA A 84 11.20 -12.24 18.39
C ALA A 84 12.53 -12.05 19.15
N GLN A 85 13.63 -12.46 18.53
CA GLN A 85 14.96 -12.38 19.16
C GLN A 85 15.62 -10.99 19.03
N THR A 86 15.25 -10.24 18.00
CA THR A 86 15.81 -8.92 17.71
C THR A 86 14.81 -7.80 17.99
N PRO A 87 15.26 -6.59 18.34
CA PRO A 87 14.36 -5.44 18.45
C PRO A 87 13.72 -5.11 17.09
N ARG A 88 12.58 -4.43 17.12
CA ARG A 88 11.89 -3.97 15.90
C ARG A 88 12.66 -2.84 15.22
N ILE A 89 12.60 -2.80 13.89
CA ILE A 89 13.06 -1.67 13.08
C ILE A 89 11.83 -0.91 12.58
N SER A 90 11.35 0.02 13.41
CA SER A 90 10.19 0.84 13.09
C SER A 90 10.34 2.25 13.69
N PRO A 91 9.88 3.30 12.98
CA PRO A 91 9.84 4.65 13.54
C PRO A 91 8.68 4.82 14.55
N TYR A 92 7.78 3.84 14.69
CA TYR A 92 6.58 3.95 15.52
C TYR A 92 6.64 3.07 16.77
N THR A 93 6.16 3.62 17.88
CA THR A 93 6.21 2.95 19.20
C THR A 93 4.91 2.25 19.58
N PHE A 94 3.76 2.70 19.06
CA PHE A 94 2.43 2.20 19.40
C PHE A 94 2.12 2.09 20.91
N LYS A 95 2.70 3.00 21.73
CA LYS A 95 2.38 3.08 23.17
C LYS A 95 0.88 3.24 23.40
N GLU A 96 0.33 2.53 24.38
CA GLU A 96 -1.11 2.50 24.68
C GLU A 96 -1.71 3.88 25.02
N ASP A 97 -0.94 4.71 25.72
CA ASP A 97 -1.26 6.10 26.08
C ASP A 97 -0.72 7.11 25.05
N GLY A 98 -0.08 6.64 23.98
CA GLY A 98 0.50 7.47 22.93
C GLY A 98 -0.52 8.00 21.92
N PHE A 99 -0.03 8.86 21.01
CA PHE A 99 -0.85 9.51 19.98
C PHE A 99 -1.62 8.52 19.11
N TYR A 100 -0.94 7.54 18.51
CA TYR A 100 -1.57 6.63 17.55
C TYR A 100 -2.68 5.78 18.18
N ARG A 101 -2.43 5.17 19.35
CA ARG A 101 -3.43 4.34 20.04
C ARG A 101 -4.63 5.18 20.50
N THR A 102 -4.39 6.42 20.93
CA THR A 102 -5.45 7.38 21.24
C THR A 102 -6.29 7.70 20.00
N LEU A 103 -5.65 8.03 18.88
CA LEU A 103 -6.34 8.27 17.61
C LEU A 103 -7.14 7.05 17.15
N LYS A 104 -6.56 5.84 17.22
CA LYS A 104 -7.22 4.58 16.84
C LYS A 104 -8.51 4.35 17.64
N ARG A 105 -8.53 4.65 18.95
CA ARG A 105 -9.74 4.57 19.79
C ARG A 105 -10.79 5.59 19.36
N ASN A 106 -10.41 6.85 19.19
CA ASN A 106 -11.34 7.91 18.77
C ASN A 106 -11.95 7.62 17.39
N VAL A 107 -11.12 7.17 16.44
CA VAL A 107 -11.58 6.79 15.09
C VAL A 107 -12.52 5.60 15.14
N ARG A 108 -12.28 4.60 16.01
CA ARG A 108 -13.17 3.44 16.17
C ARG A 108 -14.61 3.87 16.46
N GLU A 109 -14.80 4.85 17.34
CA GLU A 109 -16.12 5.38 17.71
C GLU A 109 -16.80 6.09 16.53
N GLU A 110 -16.05 6.89 15.77
CA GLU A 110 -16.60 7.62 14.63
C GLU A 110 -16.90 6.70 13.43
N LEU A 111 -16.13 5.63 13.22
CA LEU A 111 -16.34 4.67 12.13
C LEU A 111 -17.74 4.03 12.17
N GLU A 112 -18.35 3.88 13.35
CA GLU A 112 -19.70 3.32 13.48
C GLU A 112 -20.78 4.23 12.91
N ARG A 113 -20.52 5.54 12.83
CA ARG A 113 -21.46 6.55 12.33
C ARG A 113 -21.37 6.77 10.83
N ILE A 114 -20.34 6.23 10.17
CA ILE A 114 -20.10 6.46 8.75
C ILE A 114 -21.13 5.71 7.90
N PRO A 115 -21.87 6.41 7.01
CA PRO A 115 -22.86 5.77 6.17
C PRO A 115 -22.21 4.86 5.12
N LYS A 116 -22.68 3.61 5.05
CA LYS A 116 -22.16 2.60 4.10
C LYS A 116 -22.55 2.86 2.65
N ARG A 117 -23.46 3.80 2.37
CA ARG A 117 -23.95 4.13 1.02
C ARG A 117 -22.81 4.52 0.08
N ALA A 118 -21.79 5.21 0.59
CA ALA A 118 -20.64 5.65 -0.20
C ALA A 118 -19.88 4.47 -0.85
N ILE A 119 -19.86 3.29 -0.21
CA ILE A 119 -19.21 2.09 -0.72
C ILE A 119 -19.88 1.62 -2.02
N MET A 120 -21.22 1.56 -2.05
CA MET A 120 -21.96 1.13 -3.24
C MET A 120 -21.85 2.14 -4.38
N ILE A 121 -21.95 3.44 -4.05
CA ILE A 121 -21.84 4.52 -5.05
C ILE A 121 -20.44 4.53 -5.67
N SER A 122 -19.39 4.36 -4.86
CA SER A 122 -18.02 4.26 -5.36
C SER A 122 -17.86 3.11 -6.35
N GLY A 123 -18.43 1.94 -6.06
CA GLY A 123 -18.44 0.78 -6.97
C GLY A 123 -19.07 1.10 -8.31
N LEU A 124 -20.27 1.69 -8.30
CA LEU A 124 -20.98 2.07 -9.51
C LEU A 124 -20.18 3.07 -10.37
N TYR A 125 -19.64 4.13 -9.75
CA TYR A 125 -18.87 5.13 -10.49
C TYR A 125 -17.58 4.55 -11.07
N THR A 126 -16.89 3.67 -10.34
CA THR A 126 -15.70 2.98 -10.85
C THR A 126 -16.05 2.12 -12.09
N ASP A 127 -17.15 1.38 -12.05
CA ASP A 127 -17.56 0.54 -13.18
C ASP A 127 -18.00 1.38 -14.40
N LEU A 128 -18.72 2.48 -14.17
CA LEU A 128 -19.11 3.42 -15.23
C LEU A 128 -17.89 4.08 -15.88
N LEU A 129 -16.84 4.39 -15.12
CA LEU A 129 -15.59 4.91 -15.67
C LEU A 129 -14.92 3.89 -16.58
N LEU A 130 -14.90 2.60 -16.21
CA LEU A 130 -14.38 1.53 -17.07
C LEU A 130 -15.17 1.41 -18.38
N VAL A 131 -16.50 1.37 -18.29
CA VAL A 131 -17.38 1.33 -19.47
C VAL A 131 -17.12 2.56 -20.34
N GLY A 132 -17.03 3.74 -19.74
CA GLY A 132 -16.70 4.99 -20.42
C GLY A 132 -15.36 4.91 -21.16
N THR A 133 -14.29 4.41 -20.51
CA THR A 133 -12.98 4.23 -21.15
C THR A 133 -13.09 3.42 -22.45
N PHE A 134 -13.76 2.27 -22.44
CA PHE A 134 -13.88 1.43 -23.64
C PHE A 134 -14.86 1.98 -24.68
N ALA A 135 -16.00 2.51 -24.24
CA ALA A 135 -17.00 3.08 -25.13
C ALA A 135 -16.42 4.28 -25.90
N PHE A 136 -15.80 5.23 -25.21
CA PHE A 136 -15.22 6.41 -25.85
C PHE A 136 -13.97 6.08 -26.66
N SER A 137 -13.15 5.10 -26.24
CA SER A 137 -12.03 4.63 -27.08
C SER A 137 -12.54 4.02 -28.39
N THR A 138 -13.59 3.20 -28.32
CA THR A 138 -14.21 2.60 -29.52
C THR A 138 -14.81 3.66 -30.44
N LEU A 139 -15.52 4.64 -29.87
CA LEU A 139 -16.07 5.78 -30.62
C LEU A 139 -14.98 6.65 -31.24
N ALA A 140 -13.86 6.85 -30.54
CA ALA A 140 -12.70 7.57 -31.06
C ALA A 140 -12.12 6.87 -32.29
N CYS A 141 -11.88 5.56 -32.20
CA CYS A 141 -11.37 4.75 -33.31
C CYS A 141 -12.37 4.69 -34.48
N ARG A 142 -13.66 4.53 -34.19
CA ARG A 142 -14.70 4.42 -35.23
C ARG A 142 -14.89 5.72 -36.01
N ASN A 143 -14.86 6.85 -35.31
CA ASN A 143 -15.17 8.16 -35.90
C ASN A 143 -13.93 9.00 -36.21
N TRP A 144 -12.73 8.49 -35.92
CA TRP A 144 -11.46 9.22 -36.06
C TRP A 144 -11.49 10.59 -35.36
N ASN A 145 -12.04 10.62 -34.14
CA ASN A 145 -12.34 11.87 -33.44
C ASN A 145 -11.54 12.00 -32.13
N TYR A 146 -10.65 13.00 -32.08
CA TYR A 146 -9.79 13.29 -30.93
C TYR A 146 -10.56 13.69 -29.67
N TRP A 147 -11.76 14.27 -29.79
CA TRP A 147 -12.57 14.60 -28.60
C TRP A 147 -12.96 13.34 -27.83
N PHE A 148 -13.36 12.28 -28.53
CA PHE A 148 -13.64 11.01 -27.87
C PHE A 148 -12.38 10.40 -27.25
N SER A 149 -11.20 10.58 -27.86
CA SER A 149 -9.94 10.15 -27.26
C SER A 149 -9.63 10.89 -25.95
N ILE A 150 -9.87 12.21 -25.90
CA ILE A 150 -9.67 13.01 -24.68
C ILE A 150 -10.62 12.53 -23.57
N VAL A 151 -11.90 12.32 -23.88
CA VAL A 151 -12.88 11.81 -22.91
C VAL A 151 -12.50 10.42 -22.42
N ALA A 152 -12.08 9.52 -23.32
CA ALA A 152 -11.60 8.19 -22.95
C ALA A 152 -10.39 8.25 -22.01
N GLY A 153 -9.43 9.14 -22.30
CA GLY A 153 -8.26 9.39 -21.45
C GLY A 153 -8.65 9.92 -20.06
N TYR A 154 -9.60 10.85 -19.99
CA TYR A 154 -10.13 11.34 -18.71
C TYR A 154 -10.83 10.24 -17.91
N CYS A 155 -11.64 9.41 -18.58
CA CYS A 155 -12.27 8.25 -17.95
C CYS A 155 -11.22 7.28 -17.40
N LEU A 156 -10.17 6.98 -18.17
CA LEU A 156 -9.08 6.08 -17.74
C LEU A 156 -8.28 6.65 -16.57
N ALA A 157 -7.94 7.94 -16.60
CA ALA A 157 -7.23 8.60 -15.51
C ALA A 157 -8.07 8.54 -14.22
N SER A 158 -9.35 8.89 -14.31
CA SER A 158 -10.28 8.84 -13.17
C SER A 158 -10.52 7.41 -12.70
N LEU A 159 -10.61 6.43 -13.61
CA LEU A 159 -10.69 5.01 -13.30
C LEU A 159 -9.46 4.56 -12.50
N THR A 160 -8.26 4.98 -12.91
CA THR A 160 -7.01 4.65 -12.23
C THR A 160 -7.04 5.15 -10.79
N THR A 161 -7.42 6.42 -10.58
CA THR A 161 -7.58 7.01 -9.25
C THR A 161 -8.67 6.30 -8.43
N ALA A 162 -9.78 5.89 -9.04
CA ALA A 162 -10.82 5.17 -8.32
C ALA A 162 -10.39 3.74 -7.96
N ALA A 163 -9.75 3.03 -8.89
CA ALA A 163 -9.24 1.67 -8.75
C ALA A 163 -8.15 1.57 -7.66
N HIS A 164 -7.39 2.65 -7.43
CA HIS A 164 -6.43 2.77 -6.34
C HIS A 164 -7.05 2.33 -5.00
N ASN A 165 -8.22 2.84 -4.64
CA ASN A 165 -8.89 2.51 -3.39
C ASN A 165 -9.19 1.00 -3.24
N TYR A 166 -9.37 0.28 -4.35
CA TYR A 166 -9.73 -1.14 -4.31
C TYR A 166 -8.54 -2.06 -4.09
N PHE A 167 -7.32 -1.66 -4.42
CA PHE A 167 -6.16 -2.49 -4.11
C PHE A 167 -5.79 -2.43 -2.62
N HIS A 168 -6.19 -1.38 -1.88
CA HIS A 168 -6.06 -1.30 -0.42
C HIS A 168 -7.00 -2.25 0.33
N GLN A 169 -8.09 -2.67 -0.31
CA GLN A 169 -9.14 -3.46 0.31
C GLN A 169 -8.82 -4.96 0.25
N LYS A 170 -9.75 -5.77 0.79
CA LYS A 170 -9.77 -7.20 0.55
C LYS A 170 -9.76 -7.51 -0.94
N ASP A 171 -9.24 -8.68 -1.29
CA ASP A 171 -9.21 -9.16 -2.68
C ASP A 171 -10.58 -9.03 -3.33
N ASN A 172 -10.61 -8.30 -4.45
CA ASN A 172 -11.82 -7.97 -5.19
C ASN A 172 -11.46 -7.75 -6.67
N PHE A 173 -12.43 -7.89 -7.57
CA PHE A 173 -12.14 -7.81 -9.00
C PHE A 173 -11.84 -6.39 -9.50
N ARG A 174 -12.26 -5.34 -8.77
CA ARG A 174 -12.04 -3.94 -9.20
C ARG A 174 -10.59 -3.49 -9.02
N MET A 175 -9.81 -4.15 -8.16
CA MET A 175 -8.38 -3.88 -8.05
C MET A 175 -7.64 -4.09 -9.38
N TYR A 176 -8.11 -5.02 -10.22
CA TYR A 176 -7.51 -5.27 -11.53
C TYR A 176 -7.72 -4.12 -12.53
N TYR A 177 -8.68 -3.22 -12.30
CA TYR A 177 -8.90 -2.06 -13.16
C TYR A 177 -7.70 -1.12 -13.16
N PHE A 178 -6.93 -1.09 -12.07
CA PHE A 178 -5.71 -0.32 -11.97
C PHE A 178 -4.70 -0.70 -13.07
N ASN A 179 -4.69 -1.97 -13.50
CA ASN A 179 -3.79 -2.43 -14.55
C ASN A 179 -4.02 -1.79 -15.93
N PHE A 180 -5.21 -1.22 -16.18
CA PHE A 180 -5.46 -0.48 -17.43
C PHE A 180 -4.62 0.80 -17.54
N SER A 181 -4.09 1.31 -16.43
CA SER A 181 -3.14 2.42 -16.41
C SER A 181 -1.71 2.00 -16.75
N LEU A 182 -1.50 0.74 -17.14
CA LEU A 182 -0.18 0.10 -17.34
C LEU A 182 0.65 -0.03 -16.05
N MET A 183 0.05 0.17 -14.87
CA MET A 183 0.69 -0.04 -13.57
C MET A 183 0.16 -1.32 -12.92
N SER A 184 1.01 -2.08 -12.24
CA SER A 184 0.59 -3.33 -11.59
C SER A 184 -0.05 -3.08 -10.24
N PHE A 185 -1.30 -3.50 -10.02
CA PHE A 185 -1.93 -3.43 -8.69
C PHE A 185 -1.14 -4.22 -7.64
N LYS A 186 -0.48 -5.33 -8.02
CA LYS A 186 0.32 -6.14 -7.09
C LYS A 186 1.54 -5.36 -6.61
N GLU A 187 2.18 -4.64 -7.53
CA GLU A 187 3.32 -3.79 -7.21
C GLU A 187 2.88 -2.63 -6.30
N TRP A 188 1.76 -1.99 -6.63
CA TRP A 188 1.21 -0.88 -5.84
C TRP A 188 0.68 -1.31 -4.46
N ARG A 189 0.22 -2.55 -4.29
CA ARG A 189 -0.03 -3.09 -2.94
C ARG A 189 1.23 -3.08 -2.08
N ILE A 190 2.40 -3.27 -2.68
CA ILE A 190 3.65 -3.28 -1.94
C ILE A 190 4.23 -1.85 -1.84
N SER A 191 4.53 -1.21 -2.97
CA SER A 191 5.16 0.12 -2.99
C SER A 191 4.31 1.18 -2.30
N HIS A 192 3.01 1.18 -2.57
CA HIS A 192 2.13 2.22 -2.11
C HIS A 192 1.46 1.85 -0.78
N SER A 193 0.87 0.66 -0.69
CA SER A 193 0.08 0.28 0.50
C SER A 193 0.94 -0.14 1.68
N LEU A 194 1.92 -1.01 1.46
CA LEU A 194 2.79 -1.51 2.54
C LEU A 194 3.99 -0.61 2.83
N SER A 195 4.57 0.01 1.79
CA SER A 195 5.75 0.84 1.97
C SER A 195 5.38 2.31 2.20
N HIS A 196 4.75 2.98 1.23
CA HIS A 196 4.42 4.40 1.35
C HIS A 196 3.42 4.71 2.47
N HIS A 197 2.25 4.07 2.54
CA HIS A 197 1.25 4.43 3.55
C HIS A 197 1.65 4.05 4.98
N LEU A 198 2.42 2.97 5.17
CA LEU A 198 2.87 2.58 6.51
C LEU A 198 4.08 3.39 6.95
N PHE A 199 4.92 3.87 6.04
CA PHE A 199 6.21 4.50 6.37
C PHE A 199 6.43 5.83 5.65
N THR A 200 5.35 6.58 5.38
CA THR A 200 5.34 7.77 4.50
C THR A 200 6.48 8.73 4.79
N ASN A 201 7.23 9.09 3.75
CA ASN A 201 8.37 10.03 3.80
C ASN A 201 9.56 9.59 4.71
N THR A 202 9.60 8.33 5.16
CA THR A 202 10.75 7.77 5.89
C THR A 202 11.68 7.01 4.95
N ILE A 203 12.83 6.56 5.44
CA ILE A 203 13.78 5.74 4.66
C ILE A 203 13.22 4.37 4.24
N LEU A 204 12.12 3.93 4.85
CA LEU A 204 11.44 2.67 4.51
C LEU A 204 10.37 2.87 3.42
N ASP A 205 10.14 4.11 2.98
CA ASP A 205 9.24 4.47 1.88
C ASP A 205 9.94 4.31 0.53
N LEU A 206 9.55 3.27 -0.21
CA LEU A 206 10.08 2.91 -1.51
C LEU A 206 9.80 4.00 -2.55
N GLU A 207 8.67 4.70 -2.44
CA GLU A 207 8.26 5.68 -3.45
C GLU A 207 9.14 6.94 -3.40
N MET A 208 9.74 7.23 -2.25
CA MET A 208 10.73 8.30 -2.09
C MET A 208 11.99 8.06 -2.93
N LEU A 209 12.29 6.79 -3.24
CA LEU A 209 13.46 6.38 -4.00
C LEU A 209 13.20 6.28 -5.50
N PHE A 210 11.95 6.17 -5.96
CA PHE A 210 11.65 5.84 -7.36
C PHE A 210 12.26 6.80 -8.36
N PHE A 211 12.29 8.09 -8.04
CA PHE A 211 12.83 9.11 -8.93
C PHE A 211 14.26 9.53 -8.61
N GLU A 212 14.94 8.89 -7.66
CA GLU A 212 16.35 9.18 -7.45
C GLU A 212 17.20 8.67 -8.63
N PRO A 213 18.31 9.32 -9.00
CA PRO A 213 18.83 10.57 -8.44
C PRO A 213 18.14 11.83 -9.01
N LEU A 214 17.20 11.72 -9.97
CA LEU A 214 16.56 12.85 -10.66
C LEU A 214 15.82 13.81 -9.71
N PHE A 215 15.14 13.26 -8.69
CA PHE A 215 14.47 14.03 -7.65
C PHE A 215 14.73 13.40 -6.29
N GLY A 216 15.18 14.21 -5.32
CA GLY A 216 15.31 13.78 -3.93
C GLY A 216 14.10 14.25 -3.13
N TYR A 217 13.17 13.34 -2.80
CA TYR A 217 11.94 13.72 -2.11
C TYR A 217 12.09 13.91 -0.60
N TYR A 218 13.09 13.28 0.03
CA TYR A 218 13.23 13.29 1.49
C TYR A 218 13.11 14.69 2.12
N PRO A 219 12.36 14.84 3.22
CA PRO A 219 12.10 16.14 3.86
C PRO A 219 13.31 16.62 4.68
N VAL A 220 14.47 16.72 4.04
CA VAL A 220 15.72 17.24 4.61
C VAL A 220 15.97 18.66 4.12
N ASN A 221 16.82 19.40 4.84
CA ASN A 221 17.30 20.69 4.38
C ASN A 221 18.09 20.51 3.08
N LYS A 222 17.53 21.00 1.97
CA LYS A 222 18.12 20.95 0.62
C LYS A 222 18.73 22.29 0.27
N THR A 223 19.89 22.25 -0.37
CA THR A 223 20.45 23.46 -1.02
C THR A 223 19.55 23.90 -2.16
N PHE A 224 19.71 25.14 -2.62
CA PHE A 224 18.96 25.67 -3.77
C PHE A 224 19.04 24.73 -4.98
N MET A 225 20.25 24.28 -5.33
CA MET A 225 20.47 23.35 -6.45
C MET A 225 19.72 22.04 -6.26
N LYS A 226 19.76 21.42 -5.06
CA LYS A 226 19.06 20.16 -4.80
C LYS A 226 17.54 20.31 -4.82
N LYS A 227 17.02 21.48 -4.48
CA LYS A 227 15.57 21.75 -4.40
C LYS A 227 14.95 22.08 -5.75
N TYR A 228 15.61 22.93 -6.54
CA TYR A 228 15.03 23.49 -7.76
C TYR A 228 15.70 23.03 -9.04
N LEU A 229 16.89 22.45 -8.97
CA LEU A 229 17.66 21.99 -10.13
C LEU A 229 18.25 20.58 -9.92
N PRO A 230 17.52 19.62 -9.32
CA PRO A 230 18.08 18.31 -9.04
C PRO A 230 18.59 17.60 -10.30
N TRP A 231 17.84 17.70 -11.41
CA TRP A 231 18.19 17.11 -12.71
C TRP A 231 19.48 17.63 -13.37
N LEU A 232 20.11 18.70 -12.86
CA LEU A 232 21.37 19.21 -13.43
C LEU A 232 22.61 18.43 -12.96
N TYR A 233 22.50 17.65 -11.88
CA TYR A 233 23.62 16.89 -11.31
C TYR A 233 23.30 15.41 -11.06
N SER A 234 22.09 14.99 -11.44
CA SER A 234 21.59 13.61 -11.34
C SER A 234 22.18 12.67 -12.39
#